data_AF-A0A964N5V9-F1
#
_entry.id   AF-A0A964N5V9-F1
#
_cell.length_a   1.000
_cell.length_b   1.000
_cell.length_c   1.000
_cell.angle_alpha   90.00
_cell.angle_beta   90.00
_cell.angle_gamma   90.00
#
_symmetry.space_group_name_H-M   'P 1'
#
loop_
_entity.id
_entity.type
_entity.pdbx_description
1 polymer ?
#
loop_
_entity_poly.entity_id
_entity_poly.type
_entity_poly.pdbx_seq_one_letter_code
_entity_poly.pdbx_strand_id
1 'polypeptide(L)'
;MDEVPEVWRVKVAVTLINPDSLLATDYLNHFNEVVMLIGMLPDMPDMLPDCEAWKPKSYPEHFLNAGLTYGALAAEAYAHMRRHSPPPSN
;
A
#
# COMPACT_ATOMS: atom_id res chain seq x y z
N MET A 1 -9.81 8.17 19.15
CA MET A 1 -8.48 7.68 18.76
C MET A 1 -8.63 6.18 18.75
N ASP A 2 -9.01 5.61 17.61
CA ASP A 2 -9.32 4.18 17.52
C ASP A 2 -8.02 3.40 17.78
N GLU A 3 -7.97 2.74 18.92
CA GLU A 3 -6.86 1.88 19.31
C GLU A 3 -6.79 0.73 18.32
N VAL A 4 -5.88 0.84 17.34
CA VAL A 4 -5.41 -0.32 16.57
C VAL A 4 -5.06 -1.38 17.60
N PRO A 5 -5.76 -2.55 17.63
CA PRO A 5 -5.60 -3.50 18.72
C PRO A 5 -4.13 -3.86 18.88
N GLU A 6 -3.60 -3.79 20.10
CA GLU A 6 -2.19 -4.04 20.49
C GLU A 6 -1.59 -5.26 19.77
N VAL A 7 -2.42 -6.29 19.55
CA VAL A 7 -2.09 -7.53 18.83
C VAL A 7 -1.58 -7.29 17.40
N TRP A 8 -2.14 -6.33 16.67
CA TRP A 8 -1.71 -5.99 15.32
C TRP A 8 -0.41 -5.21 15.32
N ARG A 9 -0.24 -4.25 16.27
CA ARG A 9 1.00 -3.48 16.45
C ARG A 9 2.20 -4.39 16.66
N VAL A 10 2.07 -5.39 17.52
CA VAL A 10 3.15 -6.36 17.80
C VAL A 10 3.45 -7.26 16.59
N LYS A 11 2.43 -7.70 15.85
CA LYS A 11 2.60 -8.54 14.66
C LYS A 11 3.27 -7.80 13.49
N VAL A 12 3.00 -6.50 13.34
CA VAL A 12 3.58 -5.69 12.26
C VAL A 12 4.92 -5.06 12.60
N ALA A 13 5.30 -4.99 13.89
CA ALA A 13 6.54 -4.35 14.36
C ALA A 13 7.83 -4.92 13.76
N VAL A 14 7.81 -6.17 13.29
CA VAL A 14 8.93 -6.84 12.62
C VAL A 14 8.84 -6.79 11.09
N THR A 15 7.93 -6.00 10.54
CA THR A 15 7.67 -5.88 9.10
C THR A 15 7.88 -4.44 8.63
N LEU A 16 7.81 -4.21 7.31
CA LEU A 16 7.82 -2.89 6.70
C LEU A 16 6.47 -2.14 6.83
N ILE A 17 5.56 -2.61 7.68
CA ILE A 17 4.23 -2.05 7.89
C ILE A 17 4.28 -1.04 9.04
N ASN A 18 3.84 0.19 8.78
CA ASN A 18 3.71 1.22 9.80
C ASN A 18 2.62 0.81 10.82
N PRO A 19 2.92 0.81 12.14
CA PRO A 19 1.99 0.30 13.16
C PRO A 19 0.77 1.21 13.42
N ASP A 20 0.83 2.49 13.04
CA ASP A 20 -0.25 3.45 13.26
C ASP A 20 -1.18 3.54 12.04
N SER A 21 -0.62 3.56 10.83
CA SER A 21 -1.41 3.62 9.59
C SER A 21 -1.72 2.25 8.98
N LEU A 22 -1.03 1.20 9.43
CA LEU A 22 -1.06 -0.15 8.85
C LEU A 22 -0.69 -0.21 7.37
N LEU A 23 -0.07 0.84 6.84
CA LEU A 23 0.44 0.90 5.47
C LEU A 23 1.88 0.38 5.43
N ALA A 24 2.15 -0.55 4.53
CA ALA A 24 3.52 -0.96 4.23
C ALA A 24 4.25 0.07 3.40
N THR A 25 5.53 0.30 3.72
CA THR A 25 6.44 1.15 2.93
C THR A 25 6.52 0.69 1.48
N ASP A 26 6.42 -0.61 1.23
CA ASP A 26 6.41 -1.18 -0.12
C ASP A 26 5.19 -0.75 -0.96
N TYR A 27 4.03 -0.50 -0.32
CA TYR A 27 2.88 0.05 -1.02
C TYR A 27 3.12 1.48 -1.49
N LEU A 28 3.84 2.28 -0.69
CA LEU A 28 4.23 3.64 -1.07
C LEU A 28 5.28 3.64 -2.19
N ASN A 29 6.16 2.63 -2.22
CA ASN A 29 7.11 2.45 -3.32
C ASN A 29 6.41 2.30 -4.67
N HIS A 30 5.26 1.63 -4.74
CA HIS A 30 4.49 1.50 -5.97
C HIS A 30 4.03 2.85 -6.57
N PHE A 31 3.76 3.85 -5.72
CA PHE A 31 3.46 5.21 -6.17
C PHE A 31 4.72 6.00 -6.54
N ASN A 32 5.82 5.77 -5.83
CA ASN A 32 7.10 6.39 -6.18
C ASN A 32 7.57 5.93 -7.58
N GLU A 33 7.32 4.67 -7.95
CA GLU A 33 7.65 4.12 -9.27
C GLU A 33 7.00 4.91 -10.42
N VAL A 34 5.69 5.20 -10.34
CA VAL A 34 5.01 5.97 -11.41
C VAL A 34 5.45 7.43 -11.43
N VAL A 35 5.76 8.03 -10.27
CA VAL A 35 6.30 9.40 -10.20
C VAL A 35 7.66 9.48 -10.86
N MET A 36 8.53 8.48 -10.64
CA MET A 36 9.81 8.38 -11.34
C MET A 36 9.61 8.21 -12.85
N LEU A 37 8.67 7.35 -13.27
CA LEU A 37 8.36 7.11 -14.69
C LEU A 37 7.87 8.38 -15.41
N ILE A 38 6.97 9.13 -14.77
CA ILE A 38 6.48 10.42 -15.29
C ILE A 38 7.63 11.45 -15.37
N GLY A 39 8.50 11.48 -14.36
CA GLY A 39 9.65 12.39 -14.32
C GLY A 39 10.66 12.16 -15.45
N MET A 40 10.71 10.94 -16.00
CA MET A 40 11.59 10.58 -17.12
C MET A 40 10.99 10.88 -18.51
N LEU A 41 9.67 11.10 -18.61
CA LEU A 41 8.99 11.35 -19.89
C LEU A 41 9.53 12.53 -20.71
N PRO A 42 9.99 13.65 -20.11
CA PRO A 42 10.57 14.75 -20.89
C PRO A 42 11.80 14.34 -21.69
N ASP A 43 12.61 13.43 -21.15
CA ASP A 43 13.84 12.93 -21.78
C ASP A 43 13.62 11.61 -22.56
N MET A 44 12.59 10.84 -22.17
CA MET A 44 12.25 9.52 -22.72
C MET A 44 10.75 9.39 -23.03
N PRO A 45 10.24 10.10 -24.08
CA PRO A 45 8.82 10.08 -24.42
C PRO A 45 8.31 8.70 -24.86
N ASP A 46 9.20 7.81 -25.30
CA ASP A 46 8.87 6.42 -25.67
C ASP A 46 8.33 5.59 -24.49
N MET A 47 8.51 6.06 -23.24
CA MET A 47 7.96 5.43 -22.03
C MET A 47 6.50 5.85 -21.74
N LEU A 48 5.90 6.71 -22.56
CA LEU A 48 4.51 7.14 -22.40
C LEU A 48 3.51 5.96 -22.30
N PRO A 49 3.61 4.89 -23.11
CA PRO A 49 2.72 3.74 -22.99
C PRO A 49 2.80 3.03 -21.64
N ASP A 50 3.99 3.01 -21.00
CA ASP A 50 4.18 2.40 -19.67
C ASP A 50 3.51 3.25 -18.58
N CYS A 51 3.57 4.58 -18.71
CA CYS A 51 2.80 5.51 -17.86
C CYS A 51 1.28 5.32 -18.03
N GLU A 52 0.80 5.16 -19.27
CA GLU A 52 -0.62 4.94 -19.55
C GLU A 52 -1.11 3.56 -19.10
N ALA A 53 -0.24 2.56 -19.14
CA ALA A 53 -0.53 1.21 -18.67
C ALA A 53 -0.53 1.11 -17.13
N TRP A 54 0.15 2.04 -16.43
CA TRP A 54 0.14 2.07 -14.98
C TRP A 54 -1.28 2.29 -14.45
N LYS A 55 -1.69 1.44 -13.51
CA LYS A 55 -2.97 1.55 -12.82
C LYS A 55 -2.76 1.47 -11.32
N PRO A 56 -3.46 2.30 -10.53
CA PRO A 56 -3.41 2.20 -9.09
C PRO A 56 -3.93 0.83 -8.67
N LYS A 57 -3.13 0.08 -7.92
CA LYS A 57 -3.54 -1.17 -7.30
C LYS A 57 -4.17 -0.90 -5.94
N SER A 58 -5.24 -1.61 -5.61
CA SER A 58 -5.77 -1.55 -4.25
C SER A 58 -4.76 -2.15 -3.27
N TYR A 59 -4.75 -1.65 -2.03
CA TYR A 59 -3.84 -2.14 -0.99
C TYR A 59 -3.84 -3.68 -0.87
N PRO A 60 -5.01 -4.37 -0.81
CA PRO A 60 -5.02 -5.82 -0.75
C PRO A 60 -4.47 -6.49 -2.01
N GLU A 61 -4.78 -5.97 -3.20
CA GLU A 61 -4.28 -6.54 -4.47
C GLU A 61 -2.77 -6.41 -4.62
N HIS A 62 -2.18 -5.32 -4.12
CA HIS A 62 -0.72 -5.16 -4.11
C HIS A 62 -0.07 -6.30 -3.32
N PHE A 63 -0.53 -6.56 -2.10
CA PHE A 63 0.07 -7.58 -1.24
C PHE A 63 -0.25 -9.02 -1.63
N LEU A 64 -1.45 -9.28 -2.17
CA LEU A 64 -1.83 -10.61 -2.64
C LEU A 64 -1.07 -11.02 -3.91
N ASN A 65 -0.74 -10.06 -4.78
CA ASN A 65 -0.03 -10.33 -6.04
C ASN A 65 1.50 -10.20 -5.93
N ALA A 66 2.03 -9.50 -4.91
CA ALA A 66 3.48 -9.27 -4.77
C ALA A 66 4.27 -10.49 -4.25
N GLY A 67 3.61 -11.57 -3.81
CA GLY A 67 4.28 -12.78 -3.33
C GLY A 67 5.10 -12.59 -2.04
N LEU A 68 4.88 -11.50 -1.33
CA LEU A 68 5.59 -11.16 -0.10
C LEU A 68 5.16 -12.11 1.04
N THR A 69 6.12 -12.59 1.83
CA THR A 69 5.85 -13.47 2.98
C THR A 69 4.91 -12.85 4.03
N TYR A 70 4.86 -11.52 4.08
CA TYR A 70 3.96 -10.75 4.95
C TYR A 70 2.70 -10.24 4.24
N GLY A 71 2.49 -10.56 2.95
CA GLY A 71 1.40 -10.01 2.15
C GLY A 71 0.01 -10.39 2.66
N ALA A 72 -0.17 -11.65 3.07
CA ALA A 72 -1.43 -12.10 3.70
C ALA A 72 -1.71 -11.34 5.01
N LEU A 73 -0.69 -11.15 5.85
CA LEU A 73 -0.80 -10.41 7.10
C LEU A 73 -1.16 -8.94 6.87
N ALA A 74 -0.56 -8.29 5.87
CA ALA A 74 -0.87 -6.92 5.49
C ALA A 74 -2.32 -6.77 5.00
N ALA A 75 -2.80 -7.68 4.17
CA ALA A 75 -4.17 -7.68 3.67
C ALA A 75 -5.19 -7.90 4.81
N GLU A 76 -4.92 -8.81 5.74
CA GLU A 76 -5.77 -9.05 6.91
C GLU A 76 -5.82 -7.85 7.86
N ALA A 77 -4.67 -7.23 8.16
CA ALA A 77 -4.60 -6.05 9.02
C ALA A 77 -5.39 -4.87 8.43
N TYR A 78 -5.28 -4.65 7.11
CA TYR A 78 -6.04 -3.62 6.41
C TYR A 78 -7.55 -3.90 6.39
N ALA A 79 -7.96 -5.16 6.17
CA ALA A 79 -9.36 -5.56 6.24
C ALA A 79 -9.95 -5.37 7.64
N HIS A 80 -9.16 -5.57 8.69
CA HIS A 80 -9.55 -5.31 10.07
C HIS A 80 -9.75 -3.81 10.32
N MET A 81 -8.79 -2.98 9.92
CA MET A 81 -8.89 -1.51 10.04
C MET A 81 -10.14 -0.97 9.35
N ARG A 82 -10.37 -1.36 8.07
CA ARG A 82 -11.51 -0.87 7.29
C ARG A 82 -12.88 -1.26 7.89
N ARG A 83 -12.95 -2.37 8.63
CA ARG A 83 -14.19 -2.81 9.29
C ARG A 83 -14.50 -2.02 10.57
N HIS A 84 -13.49 -1.46 11.21
CA HIS A 84 -13.61 -0.72 12.46
C HIS A 84 -13.49 0.80 12.27
N SER A 85 -13.16 1.27 11.05
CA SER A 85 -13.21 2.67 10.70
C SER A 85 -14.68 3.12 10.61
N PRO A 86 -15.11 4.17 11.34
CA PRO A 86 -16.44 4.71 11.18
C PRO A 86 -16.63 5.20 9.73
N PRO A 87 -17.84 5.11 9.16
CA PRO A 87 -18.10 5.67 7.84
C PRO A 87 -17.76 7.18 7.87
N PRO A 88 -17.21 7.73 6.77
CA PRO A 88 -16.89 9.15 6.72
C PRO A 88 -18.16 9.94 7.05
N SER A 89 -18.08 10.77 8.10
CA SER A 89 -19.17 11.67 8.47
C SER A 89 -19.34 12.67 7.31
N ASN A 90 -20.50 12.62 6.66
CA ASN A 90 -20.89 13.56 5.61
C ASN A 90 -21.28 14.92 6.22
#